data_AF-A0A7C3VKS1-F1
#
_entry.id   AF-A0A7C3VKS1-F1
#
_cell.length_a   1.000
_cell.length_b   1.000
_cell.length_c   1.000
_cell.angle_alpha   90.00
_cell.angle_beta   90.00
_cell.angle_gamma   90.00
#
_symmetry.space_group_name_H-M   'P 1'
#
loop_
_entity.id
_entity.type
_entity.pdbx_description
1 polymer ?
#
loop_
_entity_poly.entity_id
_entity_poly.type
_entity_poly.pdbx_seq_one_letter_code
_entity_poly.pdbx_strand_id
1 'polypeptide(L)' 'MAREELLQIRLTKKEKDRLQAEAESRGVSMSEVIRDYIKRLPAPKKVSGGE' A
#
# COMPACT_ATOMS: atom_id res chain seq x y z
N MET A 1 -7.45 -9.45 11.81
CA MET A 1 -7.03 -8.23 12.53
C MET A 1 -7.64 -7.05 11.83
N ALA A 2 -8.24 -6.12 12.58
CA ALA A 2 -8.75 -4.88 12.00
C ALA A 2 -7.59 -4.02 11.49
N ARG A 3 -7.82 -3.21 10.45
CA ARG A 3 -6.86 -2.21 9.99
C ARG A 3 -7.26 -0.87 10.57
N GLU A 4 -6.45 -0.36 11.48
CA GLU A 4 -6.75 0.84 12.26
C GLU A 4 -6.00 2.08 11.76
N GLU A 5 -4.89 1.86 11.04
CA GLU A 5 -4.04 2.93 10.49
C GLU A 5 -4.47 3.35 9.07
N LEU A 6 -4.43 4.67 8.81
CA LEU A 6 -4.77 5.26 7.51
C LEU A 6 -3.53 5.81 6.81
N LEU A 7 -3.34 5.42 5.54
CA LEU A 7 -2.31 5.98 4.66
C LEU A 7 -2.95 6.92 3.63
N GLN A 8 -2.75 8.23 3.79
CA GLN A 8 -3.13 9.23 2.79
C GLN A 8 -1.96 9.56 1.88
N ILE A 9 -2.14 9.45 0.56
CA ILE A 9 -1.09 9.67 -0.45
C ILE A 9 -1.59 10.68 -1.48
N ARG A 10 -0.75 11.66 -1.82
CA ARG A 10 -0.97 12.54 -2.97
C ARG A 10 -0.43 11.86 -4.22
N LEU A 11 -1.27 11.76 -5.25
CA LEU A 11 -0.91 11.16 -6.54
C LEU A 11 -1.12 12.19 -7.65
N THR A 12 -0.27 12.15 -8.66
CA THR A 12 -0.57 12.75 -9.96
C THR A 12 -1.71 11.98 -10.62
N LYS A 13 -2.36 12.60 -11.61
CA LYS A 13 -3.42 11.93 -12.40
C LYS A 13 -2.90 10.64 -13.03
N LYS A 14 -1.71 10.68 -13.63
CA LYS A 14 -1.08 9.52 -14.30
C LYS A 14 -0.83 8.35 -13.33
N GLU A 15 -0.40 8.62 -12.11
CA GLU A 15 -0.19 7.57 -11.10
C GLU A 15 -1.50 6.96 -10.64
N LYS A 16 -2.53 7.79 -10.42
CA LYS A 16 -3.87 7.32 -10.07
C LYS A 16 -4.45 6.44 -11.18
N ASP A 17 -4.38 6.88 -12.43
CA ASP A 17 -4.92 6.14 -13.57
C ASP A 17 -4.23 4.77 -13.72
N ARG A 18 -2.91 4.71 -13.52
CA ARG A 18 -2.16 3.44 -13.50
C ARG A 18 -2.60 2.52 -12.35
N LEU A 19 -2.73 3.07 -11.14
CA LEU A 19 -3.15 2.31 -9.97
C LEU A 19 -4.57 1.76 -10.14
N GLN A 20 -5.46 2.56 -10.73
CA GLN A 20 -6.83 2.16 -11.02
C GLN A 20 -6.89 1.06 -12.09
N ALA A 21 -6.17 1.20 -13.21
CA ALA A 21 -6.13 0.18 -14.26
C ALA A 21 -5.61 -1.17 -13.74
N GLU A 22 -4.58 -1.15 -12.88
CA GLU A 22 -4.07 -2.38 -12.24
C GLU A 22 -5.10 -3.03 -11.32
N ALA A 23 -5.82 -2.23 -10.54
CA ALA A 23 -6.86 -2.70 -9.64
C ALA A 23 -8.02 -3.34 -10.41
N GLU A 24 -8.46 -2.69 -11.50
CA GLU A 24 -9.50 -3.18 -12.40
C GLU A 24 -9.08 -4.48 -13.10
N SER A 25 -7.85 -4.54 -13.62
CA SER A 25 -7.26 -5.74 -14.24
C SER A 25 -7.28 -6.96 -13.31
N ARG A 26 -7.13 -6.74 -12.00
CA ARG A 26 -7.08 -7.81 -10.99
C ARG A 26 -8.43 -8.06 -10.30
N GLY A 27 -9.44 -7.23 -10.57
CA GLY A 27 -10.73 -7.30 -9.86
C GLY A 27 -10.64 -6.99 -8.36
N VAL A 28 -9.70 -6.12 -7.95
CA VAL A 28 -9.48 -5.74 -6.55
C VAL A 28 -9.56 -4.21 -6.37
N SER A 29 -9.53 -3.73 -5.13
CA SER A 29 -9.45 -2.29 -4.88
C SER A 29 -8.02 -1.76 -5.04
N MET A 30 -7.87 -0.47 -5.37
CA MET A 30 -6.56 0.20 -5.38
C MET A 30 -5.79 0.03 -4.06
N SER A 31 -6.51 0.04 -2.93
CA SER A 31 -5.91 -0.21 -1.62
C SER A 31 -5.38 -1.65 -1.48
N GLU A 32 -5.96 -2.65 -2.15
CA GLU A 32 -5.41 -4.01 -2.18
C GLU A 32 -4.08 -4.05 -2.94
N VAL A 33 -3.99 -3.35 -4.08
CA VAL A 33 -2.75 -3.26 -4.86
C VAL A 33 -1.60 -2.71 -4.00
N ILE A 34 -1.86 -1.62 -3.26
CA ILE A 34 -0.86 -1.05 -2.33
C ILE A 34 -0.54 -2.03 -1.19
N ARG A 35 -1.53 -2.73 -0.64
CA ARG A 35 -1.31 -3.73 0.42
C ARG A 35 -0.47 -4.90 -0.05
N ASP A 36 -0.70 -5.39 -1.26
CA ASP A 36 0.10 -6.46 -1.86
C ASP A 36 1.53 -6.03 -2.13
N TYR A 37 1.74 -4.76 -2.49
CA TYR A 37 3.08 -4.20 -2.54
C TYR A 37 3.74 -4.19 -1.16
N ILE A 38 3.03 -3.71 -0.11
CA ILE A 38 3.54 -3.67 1.27
C ILE A 38 3.94 -5.06 1.76
N LYS A 39 3.18 -6.12 1.44
CA LYS A 39 3.50 -7.51 1.82
C LYS A 39 4.85 -8.00 1.29
N ARG A 40 5.38 -7.39 0.21
CA ARG A 40 6.67 -7.75 -0.40
C ARG A 40 7.83 -6.95 0.19
N LEU A 41 7.56 -5.93 0.99
CA LEU A 41 8.60 -5.14 1.64
C LEU A 41 9.28 -5.98 2.72
N PRO A 42 10.59 -5.77 2.96
CA PRO A 42 11.28 -6.45 4.05
C PRO A 42 10.60 -6.10 5.38
N ALA A 43 10.57 -7.07 6.29
CA ALA A 43 10.11 -6.81 7.65
C ALA A 43 10.92 -5.63 8.24
N PRO A 44 10.26 -4.68 8.92
CA PRO A 44 10.98 -3.60 9.56
C PRO A 44 12.00 -4.22 10.51
N LYS A 45 13.27 -3.85 10.37
CA LYS A 45 14.28 -4.17 11.39
C LYS A 45 13.72 -3.59 12.68
N LYS A 46 13.51 -4.43 13.69
CA LYS A 46 13.26 -3.94 15.05
C LYS A 46 14.44 -3.03 15.36
N VAL A 47 14.23 -1.73 15.33
CA VAL A 47 15.12 -0.82 16.03
C VAL A 47 14.82 -1.12 17.48
N SER A 48 15.61 -2.03 18.07
CA SER A 48 15.71 -2.16 19.51
C SER A 48 16.04 -0.77 20.00
N GLY A 49 15.05 -0.09 20.58
CA GLY A 49 15.26 1.16 21.28
C GLY A 49 16.33 0.93 22.34
N GLY A 50 17.40 1.70 22.28
CA GLY A 50 18.16 1.99 23.48
C GLY A 50 17.30 2.89 24.34
N GLU A 51 16.80 2.34 25.43
CA GLU A 51 16.51 3.10 26.66
C GLU A 51 17.82 3.56 27.31
#